data_AF-A0AAT9HVZ7-F1
#
_entry.id   AF-A0AAT9HVZ7-F1
#
_cell.length_a   1.000
_cell.length_b   1.000
_cell.length_c   1.000
_cell.angle_alpha   90.00
_cell.angle_beta   90.00
_cell.angle_gamma   90.00
#
_symmetry.space_group_name_H-M   'P 1'
#
loop_
_entity.id
_entity.type
_entity.pdbx_description
1 polymer ?
#
loop_
_entity_poly.entity_id
_entity_poly.type
_entity_poly.pdbx_seq_one_letter_code
_entity_poly.pdbx_strand_id
1 'polypeptide(L)'
;MGRPGPAQIARAGASGRIHTFQLADWITPLPEGVLNGRGQIGDGTIDMRAWRTYVEEAGYTGPIEVELFNDTLWTRDGRELLAETAARFVEHAG
;
A
#
# COMPACT_ATOMS: atom_id res chain seq x y z
N MET A 1 -4.49 9.66 -22.55
CA MET A 1 -3.08 9.53 -22.12
C MET A 1 -3.06 8.57 -20.93
N GLY A 2 -2.46 7.39 -21.03
CA GLY A 2 -2.52 6.38 -19.95
C GLY A 2 -1.79 6.85 -18.68
N ARG A 3 -2.27 6.44 -17.49
CA ARG A 3 -1.56 6.70 -16.23
C ARG A 3 -0.18 6.02 -16.32
N PRO A 4 0.93 6.71 -16.05
CA PRO A 4 2.27 6.14 -16.27
C PRO A 4 2.57 4.96 -15.33
N GLY A 5 2.00 4.92 -14.13
CA GLY A 5 2.21 3.86 -13.14
C GLY A 5 1.89 2.45 -13.65
N PRO A 6 0.64 2.16 -14.07
CA PRO A 6 0.25 0.84 -14.60
C PRO A 6 1.15 0.33 -15.74
N ALA A 7 1.56 1.21 -16.66
CA ALA A 7 2.46 0.83 -17.75
C ALA A 7 3.85 0.38 -17.25
N GLN A 8 4.37 0.98 -16.18
CA GLN A 8 5.63 0.56 -15.58
C GLN A 8 5.51 -0.78 -14.86
N ILE A 9 4.37 -1.04 -14.20
CA ILE A 9 4.07 -2.32 -13.54
C ILE A 9 4.02 -3.43 -14.58
N ALA A 10 3.25 -3.26 -15.66
CA ALA A 10 3.17 -4.24 -16.74
C ALA A 10 4.55 -4.57 -17.33
N ARG A 11 5.40 -3.56 -17.56
CA ARG A 11 6.77 -3.77 -18.04
C ARG A 11 7.63 -4.54 -17.03
N ALA A 12 7.50 -4.25 -15.74
CA ALA A 12 8.23 -4.97 -14.69
C ALA A 12 7.80 -6.43 -14.61
N GLY A 13 6.48 -6.70 -14.68
CA GLY A 13 5.92 -8.06 -14.75
C GLY A 13 6.41 -8.85 -15.95
N ALA A 14 6.34 -8.26 -17.16
CA ALA A 14 6.81 -8.89 -18.39
C ALA A 14 8.31 -9.24 -18.38
N SER A 15 9.09 -8.63 -17.49
CA SER A 15 10.53 -8.91 -17.31
C SER A 15 10.85 -9.68 -16.03
N GLY A 16 9.84 -10.14 -15.28
CA GLY A 16 10.02 -10.92 -14.05
C GLY A 16 10.67 -10.15 -12.90
N ARG A 17 10.47 -8.82 -12.82
CA ARG A 17 11.16 -7.92 -11.87
C ARG A 17 10.32 -7.44 -10.69
N ILE A 18 9.13 -8.00 -10.49
CA ILE A 18 8.29 -7.69 -9.32
C ILE A 18 8.57 -8.75 -8.26
N HIS A 19 9.32 -8.40 -7.21
CA HIS A 19 9.70 -9.33 -6.14
C HIS A 19 8.91 -9.15 -4.85
N THR A 20 8.41 -7.93 -4.60
CA THR A 20 7.59 -7.59 -3.43
C THR A 20 6.53 -6.58 -3.83
N PHE A 21 5.44 -6.52 -3.05
CA PHE A 21 4.39 -5.53 -3.19
C PHE A 21 3.98 -5.04 -1.79
N GLN A 22 4.19 -3.75 -1.54
CA GLN A 22 3.89 -3.09 -0.27
C GLN A 22 2.75 -2.08 -0.44
N LEU A 23 1.87 -2.00 0.55
CA LEU A 23 0.79 -1.03 0.65
C LEU A 23 1.00 -0.10 1.86
N ALA A 24 0.70 1.17 1.62
CA ALA A 24 0.54 2.23 2.59
C ALA A 24 -0.39 3.28 1.97
N ASP A 25 -0.91 4.21 2.78
CA ASP A 25 -1.77 5.27 2.26
C ASP A 25 -1.09 6.64 2.26
N TRP A 26 -1.58 7.50 1.37
CA TRP A 26 -1.12 8.87 1.19
C TRP A 26 -2.12 9.85 1.81
N ILE A 27 -1.68 10.56 2.85
CA ILE A 27 -2.47 11.55 3.59
C ILE A 27 -2.23 12.95 3.03
N THR A 28 -3.31 13.73 2.90
CA THR A 28 -3.27 15.14 2.50
C THR A 28 -3.99 16.02 3.51
N PRO A 29 -3.39 17.14 3.98
CA PRO A 29 -2.02 17.58 3.68
C PRO A 29 -0.97 16.60 4.23
N LEU A 30 0.22 16.60 3.62
CA LEU A 30 1.33 15.76 4.06
C LEU A 30 1.65 16.05 5.55
N PRO A 31 1.73 15.02 6.40
CA PRO A 31 2.21 15.18 7.78
C PRO A 31 3.65 15.71 7.80
N GLU A 32 4.06 16.33 8.91
CA GLU A 32 5.47 16.69 9.10
C GLU A 32 6.34 15.42 9.11
N GLY A 33 7.38 15.38 8.26
CA GLY A 33 8.28 14.24 8.11
C GLY A 33 7.98 13.38 6.89
N VAL A 34 8.87 13.43 5.89
CA VAL A 34 8.74 12.68 4.61
C VAL A 34 8.80 11.16 4.83
N LEU A 35 9.49 10.70 5.88
CA LEU A 35 9.67 9.27 6.16
C LEU A 35 8.49 8.67 6.95
N ASN A 36 8.06 9.35 8.01
CA ASN A 36 7.06 8.86 8.98
C ASN A 36 5.64 9.39 8.71
N GLY A 37 5.39 9.87 7.49
CA GLY A 37 4.11 10.46 7.09
C GLY A 37 3.10 9.49 6.47
N ARG A 38 3.34 8.17 6.53
CA ARG A 38 2.45 7.20 5.89
C ARG A 38 1.12 7.10 6.65
N GLY A 39 0.01 7.07 5.92
CA GLY A 39 -1.31 6.87 6.49
C GLY A 39 -1.59 5.41 6.79
N GLN A 40 -2.42 5.15 7.79
CA GLN A 40 -3.09 3.85 7.92
C GLN A 40 -3.91 3.58 6.65
N ILE A 41 -3.98 2.32 6.25
CA ILE A 41 -4.67 1.95 5.03
C ILE A 41 -6.16 2.32 5.09
N GLY A 42 -6.64 3.04 4.07
CA GLY A 42 -8.02 3.51 3.98
C GLY A 42 -8.26 4.94 4.52
N ASP A 43 -7.30 5.53 5.23
CA ASP A 43 -7.43 6.91 5.72
C ASP A 43 -7.06 7.96 4.66
N GLY A 44 -6.42 7.55 3.57
CA GLY A 44 -5.88 8.45 2.56
C GLY A 44 -6.60 8.40 1.22
N THR A 45 -5.82 8.50 0.15
CA THR A 45 -6.31 8.73 -1.21
C THR A 45 -5.86 7.66 -2.22
N ILE A 46 -5.09 6.66 -1.78
CA ILE A 46 -4.62 5.59 -2.65
C ILE A 46 -5.74 4.56 -2.88
N ASP A 47 -6.09 4.34 -4.15
CA ASP A 47 -6.98 3.24 -4.55
C ASP A 47 -6.22 1.91 -4.55
N MET A 48 -6.18 1.25 -3.38
CA MET A 48 -5.39 0.05 -3.15
C MET A 48 -5.86 -1.14 -4.00
N ARG A 49 -7.17 -1.28 -4.23
CA ARG A 49 -7.72 -2.34 -5.09
C ARG A 49 -7.23 -2.19 -6.52
N ALA A 50 -7.27 -0.97 -7.07
CA ALA A 50 -6.78 -0.73 -8.42
C ALA A 50 -5.28 -1.08 -8.56
N TRP A 51 -4.45 -0.66 -7.60
CA TRP A 51 -3.02 -0.98 -7.63
C TRP A 51 -2.74 -2.47 -7.47
N ARG A 52 -3.48 -3.15 -6.58
CA ARG A 52 -3.42 -4.60 -6.44
C ARG A 52 -3.74 -5.30 -7.77
N THR A 53 -4.83 -4.92 -8.44
CA THR A 53 -5.21 -5.48 -9.75
C THR A 53 -4.09 -5.33 -10.78
N TYR A 54 -3.46 -4.15 -10.88
CA TYR A 54 -2.35 -3.97 -11.83
C TYR A 54 -1.15 -4.88 -11.55
N VAL A 55 -0.86 -5.12 -10.26
CA VAL A 55 0.27 -5.97 -9.84
C VAL A 55 -0.06 -7.46 -10.05
N GLU A 56 -1.29 -7.88 -9.77
CA GLU A 56 -1.79 -9.24 -10.06
C GLU A 56 -1.80 -9.52 -11.57
N GLU A 57 -2.32 -8.59 -12.39
CA GLU A 57 -2.31 -8.69 -13.86
C GLU A 57 -0.88 -8.76 -14.44
N ALA A 58 0.10 -8.19 -13.74
CA ALA A 58 1.51 -8.27 -14.09
C ALA A 58 2.17 -9.60 -13.65
N GLY A 59 1.41 -10.51 -13.04
CA GLY A 59 1.84 -11.87 -12.71
C GLY A 59 2.41 -12.05 -11.30
N TYR A 60 2.31 -11.05 -10.42
CA TYR A 60 2.74 -11.21 -9.03
C TYR A 60 1.68 -11.99 -8.24
N THR A 61 2.12 -13.05 -7.58
CA THR A 61 1.27 -13.96 -6.77
C THR A 61 1.76 -14.09 -5.33
N GLY A 62 2.73 -13.26 -4.94
CA GLY A 62 3.30 -13.24 -3.60
C GLY A 62 2.43 -12.51 -2.58
N PRO A 63 2.89 -12.43 -1.32
CA PRO A 63 2.19 -11.72 -0.26
C PRO A 63 2.11 -10.21 -0.54
N ILE A 64 1.08 -9.56 0.00
CA ILE A 64 0.95 -8.12 0.07
C ILE A 64 1.36 -7.69 1.47
N GLU A 65 2.35 -6.81 1.57
CA GLU A 65 2.87 -6.33 2.84
C GLU A 65 2.29 -4.95 3.16
N VAL A 66 1.76 -4.74 4.37
CA VAL A 66 1.35 -3.40 4.82
C VAL A 66 2.51 -2.79 5.61
N GLU A 67 3.10 -1.69 5.10
CA GLU A 67 4.28 -1.05 5.68
C GLU A 67 4.00 0.41 6.09
N LEU A 68 3.89 0.66 7.40
CA LEU A 68 3.48 1.95 7.94
C LEU A 68 4.59 2.56 8.82
N PHE A 69 5.25 3.59 8.30
CA PHE A 69 6.09 4.47 9.09
C PHE A 69 5.26 5.67 9.53
N ASN A 70 4.86 5.67 10.81
CA ASN A 70 3.97 6.66 11.38
C ASN A 70 4.15 6.74 12.90
N ASP A 71 4.71 7.87 13.37
CA ASP A 71 5.01 8.08 14.78
C ASP A 71 3.76 8.03 15.67
N THR A 72 2.61 8.49 15.16
CA THR A 72 1.35 8.46 15.91
C THR A 72 0.85 7.03 16.07
N LEU A 73 0.87 6.22 15.01
CA LEU A 73 0.47 4.81 15.09
C LEU A 73 1.40 4.02 16.02
N TRP A 74 2.71 4.30 16.01
CA TRP A 74 3.68 3.66 16.89
C TRP A 74 3.49 3.96 18.38
N THR A 75 2.71 4.99 18.74
CA THR A 75 2.36 5.25 20.15
C THR A 75 1.24 4.33 20.70
N ARG A 76 0.55 3.60 19.83
CA ARG A 76 -0.62 2.77 20.19
C ARG A 76 -0.20 1.36 20.62
N ASP A 77 -1.12 0.59 21.21
CA ASP A 77 -0.91 -0.83 21.44
C ASP A 77 -0.74 -1.58 20.11
N GLY A 78 0.35 -2.33 19.98
CA GLY A 78 0.71 -3.00 18.73
C GLY A 78 -0.23 -4.14 18.34
N ARG A 79 -0.88 -4.82 19.29
CA ARG A 79 -1.83 -5.90 18.97
C ARG A 79 -3.15 -5.34 18.46
N GLU A 80 -3.64 -4.28 19.10
CA GLU A 80 -4.80 -3.55 18.61
C GLU A 80 -4.56 -2.95 17.22
N LEU A 81 -3.40 -2.33 17.02
CA LEU A 81 -3.02 -1.76 15.72
C LEU A 81 -2.91 -2.84 14.64
N LEU A 82 -2.31 -3.99 14.93
CA LEU A 82 -2.21 -5.09 13.98
C LEU A 82 -3.60 -5.66 13.62
N ALA A 83 -4.48 -5.85 14.60
CA ALA A 83 -5.83 -6.34 14.37
C ALA A 83 -6.65 -5.35 13.52
N GLU A 84 -6.55 -4.05 13.81
CA GLU A 84 -7.18 -3.00 13.00
C GLU A 84 -6.63 -3.00 11.56
N THR A 85 -5.31 -3.07 11.41
CA THR A 85 -4.65 -3.07 10.10
C THR A 85 -5.08 -4.29 9.27
N ALA A 86 -5.18 -5.48 9.89
CA ALA A 86 -5.67 -6.67 9.21
C ALA A 86 -7.14 -6.54 8.76
N ALA A 87 -8.00 -5.97 9.60
CA ALA A 87 -9.40 -5.73 9.25
C ALA A 87 -9.53 -4.73 8.09
N ARG A 88 -8.82 -3.60 8.16
CA ARG A 88 -8.78 -2.59 7.11
C ARG A 88 -8.19 -3.12 5.80
N PHE A 89 -7.25 -4.06 5.87
CA PHE A 89 -6.68 -4.68 4.66
C PHE A 89 -7.78 -5.41 3.89
N VAL A 90 -8.61 -6.19 4.57
CA VAL A 90 -9.76 -6.86 3.93
C VAL A 90 -10.75 -5.84 3.37
N GLU A 91 -11.01 -4.74 4.08
CA GLU A 91 -11.97 -3.71 3.66
C GLU A 91 -11.50 -2.89 2.44
N HIS A 92 -10.21 -2.53 2.37
CA HIS A 92 -9.71 -1.57 1.39
C HIS A 92 -8.82 -2.16 0.31
N ALA A 93 -8.21 -3.33 0.54
CA ALA A 93 -7.31 -4.00 -0.40
C ALA A 93 -7.75 -5.44 -0.74
N GLY A 94 -8.68 -6.01 0.02
CA GLY A 94 -9.30 -7.31 -0.20
C GLY A 94 -10.08 -7.41 -1.51
#